data_AF-A0A931IJJ1-F1
#
_entry.id   AF-A0A931IJJ1-F1
#
_cell.length_a   1.000
_cell.length_b   1.000
_cell.length_c   1.000
_cell.angle_alpha   90.00
_cell.angle_beta   90.00
_cell.angle_gamma   90.00
#
_symmetry.space_group_name_H-M   'P 1'
#
loop_
_entity.id
_entity.type
_entity.pdbx_description
1 polymer ?
#
loop_
_entity_poly.entity_id
_entity_poly.type
_entity_poly.pdbx_seq_one_letter_code
_entity_poly.pdbx_strand_id
1 'polypeptide(L)'
;MPEQRKAAVRVGTTGYRQLAATAAPVVRPAVIVVLLLVSAGLLYEANRAAHEGTGHGWFAAVAISGLFVVRGLHLCRPVTVQHVVVAVLMLGCANVAYRAEHAAAGFVFLAATGYMLMLPRGSRPQPEARLRVADLVCRTEGDPLAAFALHSAKSYFFGANTAAALGYRTRFGIAVVAGDPIGARPAFPALITEFSRFAADQGWRVAVLGASPEVVELWQRHAGDHRGLRAVPIGRDVVIEVDGFAMVGREFRNLRQAVSRTANAGVTTEILPESALPAPLRAELLDIVDQWGAGRQNRGFSMILDHLLDGRHPGMLVIVARDTDGRVAGFQRYGMSARGTELSLDVPWRRKDAPNGLDERMIVDLVEYARTTGITRVSLAFAAFPELFADKNRTRVGELTYRVVHLGDPLIRLESLYRFLRKFHALADERFVLIRFRELVPAASALLTLEFFPHRKQY
;
A
#
# COMPACT_ATOMS: atom_id res chain seq x y z
N MET A 1 16.48 -39.29 -7.19
CA MET A 1 15.64 -38.70 -6.13
C MET A 1 15.00 -37.36 -6.56
N PRO A 2 13.92 -37.35 -7.35
CA PRO A 2 13.23 -36.12 -7.76
C PRO A 2 11.95 -35.83 -6.97
N GLU A 3 11.41 -36.80 -6.23
CA GLU A 3 10.10 -36.66 -5.56
C GLU A 3 10.12 -35.82 -4.28
N GLN A 4 11.23 -35.78 -3.55
CA GLN A 4 11.32 -34.97 -2.32
C GLN A 4 11.36 -33.44 -2.60
N ARG A 5 11.72 -33.01 -3.82
CA ARG A 5 11.71 -31.59 -4.21
C ARG A 5 10.30 -31.07 -4.54
N LYS A 6 9.37 -31.95 -4.94
CA LYS A 6 7.94 -31.60 -5.12
C LYS A 6 7.18 -31.52 -3.79
N ALA A 7 7.66 -32.21 -2.74
CA ALA A 7 7.07 -32.12 -1.41
C ALA A 7 7.36 -30.77 -0.73
N ALA A 8 8.55 -30.18 -0.94
CA ALA A 8 8.93 -28.90 -0.34
C ALA A 8 8.14 -27.68 -0.89
N VAL A 9 7.64 -27.75 -2.13
CA VAL A 9 6.79 -26.68 -2.72
C VAL A 9 5.37 -26.69 -2.13
N ARG A 10 4.93 -27.79 -1.49
CA ARG A 10 3.63 -27.86 -0.81
C ARG A 10 3.63 -27.30 0.62
N VAL A 11 4.78 -27.00 1.20
CA VAL A 11 4.88 -26.59 2.63
C VAL A 11 4.56 -25.10 2.85
N GLY A 12 4.51 -24.28 1.79
CA GLY A 12 4.14 -22.86 1.88
C GLY A 12 2.63 -22.55 1.86
N THR A 13 1.76 -23.56 1.71
CA THR A 13 0.30 -23.37 1.52
C THR A 13 -0.56 -23.93 2.66
N THR A 14 0.07 -24.50 3.70
CA THR A 14 -0.64 -25.38 4.66
C THR A 14 -1.17 -24.69 5.91
N GLY A 15 -1.06 -23.35 6.03
CA GLY A 15 -1.59 -22.59 7.18
C GLY A 15 -3.02 -22.04 7.02
N TYR A 16 -3.66 -22.17 5.85
CA TYR A 16 -4.86 -21.39 5.51
C TYR A 16 -6.14 -22.19 5.21
N ARG A 17 -6.17 -23.50 5.46
CA ARG A 17 -7.43 -24.27 5.42
C ARG A 17 -8.23 -24.06 6.71
N GLN A 18 -8.67 -22.84 6.96
CA GLN A 18 -10.03 -22.72 7.51
C GLN A 18 -10.97 -23.28 6.45
N LEU A 19 -11.97 -24.08 6.84
CA LEU A 19 -13.00 -24.69 5.99
C LEU A 19 -13.71 -23.62 5.14
N ALA A 20 -13.08 -23.20 4.06
CA ALA A 20 -13.56 -22.24 3.11
C ALA A 20 -14.09 -23.05 1.93
N ALA A 21 -15.40 -23.06 1.75
CA ALA A 21 -16.01 -23.66 0.58
C ALA A 21 -16.10 -22.60 -0.52
N THR A 22 -15.67 -22.95 -1.73
CA THR A 22 -15.97 -22.22 -2.95
C THR A 22 -16.78 -23.12 -3.86
N ALA A 23 -17.84 -22.59 -4.48
CA ALA A 23 -18.60 -23.34 -5.46
C ALA A 23 -17.68 -23.71 -6.64
N ALA A 24 -17.77 -24.97 -7.08
CA ALA A 24 -17.00 -25.47 -8.21
C ALA A 24 -17.20 -24.59 -9.45
N PRO A 25 -16.16 -24.34 -10.27
CA PRO A 25 -16.23 -23.41 -11.41
C PRO A 25 -17.39 -23.73 -12.37
N VAL A 26 -17.65 -25.02 -12.59
CA VAL A 26 -18.69 -25.52 -13.52
C VAL A 26 -20.11 -25.30 -12.98
N VAL A 27 -20.30 -25.36 -11.66
CA VAL A 27 -21.63 -25.29 -11.01
C VAL A 27 -22.07 -23.83 -10.81
N ARG A 28 -21.11 -22.94 -10.64
CA ARG A 28 -21.33 -21.53 -10.33
C ARG A 28 -22.24 -20.77 -11.31
N PRO A 29 -22.05 -20.82 -12.65
CA PRO A 29 -22.92 -20.06 -13.55
C PRO A 29 -24.38 -20.51 -13.47
N ALA A 30 -24.63 -21.82 -13.34
CA ALA A 30 -25.98 -22.35 -13.17
C ALA A 30 -26.63 -21.83 -11.88
N VAL A 31 -25.90 -21.88 -10.75
CA VAL A 31 -26.39 -21.33 -9.47
C VAL A 31 -26.67 -19.83 -9.56
N ILE A 32 -25.81 -19.07 -10.24
CA ILE A 32 -26.02 -17.63 -10.45
C ILE A 32 -27.31 -17.36 -11.23
N VAL A 33 -27.54 -18.08 -12.34
CA VAL A 33 -28.76 -17.92 -13.16
C VAL A 33 -30.00 -18.23 -12.34
N VAL A 34 -30.01 -19.33 -11.58
CA VAL A 34 -31.13 -19.70 -10.72
C VAL A 34 -31.41 -18.62 -9.67
N LEU A 35 -30.37 -18.14 -8.97
CA LEU A 35 -30.54 -17.09 -7.95
C LEU A 35 -31.02 -15.75 -8.53
N LEU A 36 -30.60 -15.40 -9.75
CA LEU A 36 -31.08 -14.21 -10.45
C LEU A 36 -32.57 -14.33 -10.81
N LEU A 37 -33.00 -15.48 -11.33
CA LEU A 37 -34.42 -15.74 -11.64
C LEU A 37 -35.28 -15.70 -10.38
N VAL A 38 -34.83 -16.33 -9.29
CA VAL A 38 -35.51 -16.29 -7.99
C VAL A 38 -35.60 -14.85 -7.47
N SER A 39 -34.51 -14.08 -7.54
CA SER A 39 -34.50 -12.68 -7.10
C SER A 39 -35.44 -11.81 -7.94
N ALA A 40 -35.51 -12.03 -9.25
CA ALA A 40 -36.45 -11.33 -10.14
C ALA A 40 -37.91 -11.65 -9.81
N GLY A 41 -38.22 -12.94 -9.56
CA GLY A 41 -39.56 -13.36 -9.11
C GLY A 41 -39.95 -12.72 -7.77
N LEU A 42 -39.04 -12.70 -6.79
CA LEU A 42 -39.29 -12.06 -5.49
C LEU A 42 -39.53 -10.55 -5.62
N LEU A 43 -38.82 -9.86 -6.52
CA LEU A 43 -39.05 -8.43 -6.78
C LEU A 43 -40.39 -8.18 -7.47
N TYR A 44 -40.79 -9.05 -8.40
CA TYR A 44 -42.11 -9.00 -9.02
C TYR A 44 -43.23 -9.15 -7.97
N GLU A 45 -43.09 -10.12 -7.07
CA GLU A 45 -44.03 -10.34 -5.96
C GLU A 45 -44.05 -9.17 -4.98
N ALA A 46 -42.89 -8.60 -4.63
CA ALA A 46 -42.82 -7.42 -3.78
C ALA A 46 -43.57 -6.22 -4.40
N ASN A 47 -43.41 -6.01 -5.71
CA ASN A 47 -44.09 -4.95 -6.43
C ASN A 47 -45.61 -5.20 -6.47
N ARG A 48 -46.05 -6.43 -6.76
CA ARG A 48 -47.46 -6.81 -6.76
C ARG A 48 -48.11 -6.59 -5.39
N ALA A 49 -47.49 -7.08 -4.33
CA ALA A 49 -47.97 -6.94 -2.96
C ALA A 49 -48.15 -5.46 -2.55
N ALA A 50 -47.22 -4.59 -2.96
CA ALA A 50 -47.31 -3.15 -2.71
C ALA A 50 -48.51 -2.50 -3.43
N HIS A 51 -48.85 -2.93 -4.65
CA HIS A 51 -50.03 -2.44 -5.38
C HIS A 51 -51.33 -2.95 -4.77
N GLU A 52 -51.32 -4.14 -4.16
CA GLU A 52 -52.46 -4.73 -3.44
C GLU A 52 -52.62 -4.17 -2.00
N GLY A 53 -51.77 -3.22 -1.59
CA GLY A 53 -51.81 -2.61 -0.26
C GLY A 53 -51.29 -3.50 0.88
N THR A 54 -50.58 -4.58 0.56
CA THR A 54 -50.03 -5.52 1.55
C THR A 54 -48.53 -5.28 1.78
N GLY A 55 -48.11 -5.09 3.04
CA GLY A 55 -46.76 -4.68 3.44
C GLY A 55 -45.68 -5.76 3.38
N HIS A 56 -45.48 -6.44 2.24
CA HIS A 56 -44.52 -7.55 2.11
C HIS A 56 -43.10 -7.11 1.68
N GLY A 57 -42.56 -6.07 2.32
CA GLY A 57 -41.21 -5.55 1.99
C GLY A 57 -40.07 -6.56 2.16
N TRP A 58 -40.28 -7.65 2.91
CA TRP A 58 -39.30 -8.71 3.09
C TRP A 58 -38.97 -9.47 1.79
N PHE A 59 -39.87 -9.54 0.81
CA PHE A 59 -39.57 -10.13 -0.51
C PHE A 59 -38.43 -9.37 -1.20
N ALA A 60 -38.47 -8.05 -1.17
CA ALA A 60 -37.39 -7.21 -1.69
C ALA A 60 -36.09 -7.39 -0.89
N ALA A 61 -36.16 -7.54 0.44
CA ALA A 61 -34.98 -7.81 1.25
C ALA A 61 -34.32 -9.15 0.90
N VAL A 62 -35.10 -10.22 0.71
CA VAL A 62 -34.57 -11.53 0.28
C VAL A 62 -33.96 -11.43 -1.12
N ALA A 63 -34.59 -10.71 -2.05
CA ALA A 63 -34.02 -10.48 -3.37
C ALA A 63 -32.68 -9.73 -3.31
N ILE A 64 -32.58 -8.66 -2.51
CA ILE A 64 -31.32 -7.92 -2.30
C ILE A 64 -30.24 -8.83 -1.71
N SER A 65 -30.59 -9.64 -0.71
CA SER A 65 -29.70 -10.64 -0.12
C SER A 65 -29.22 -11.65 -1.19
N GLY A 66 -30.12 -12.17 -2.01
CA GLY A 66 -29.81 -13.05 -3.14
C GLY A 66 -28.88 -12.42 -4.17
N LEU A 67 -29.06 -11.14 -4.50
CA LEU A 67 -28.17 -10.39 -5.40
C LEU A 67 -26.75 -10.24 -4.83
N PHE A 68 -26.60 -10.05 -3.52
CA PHE A 68 -25.28 -10.07 -2.88
C PHE A 68 -24.62 -11.46 -2.96
N VAL A 69 -25.39 -12.53 -2.77
CA VAL A 69 -24.92 -13.91 -2.95
C VAL A 69 -24.45 -14.15 -4.39
N VAL A 70 -25.26 -13.77 -5.38
CA VAL A 70 -24.91 -13.84 -6.81
C VAL A 70 -23.61 -13.10 -7.08
N ARG A 71 -23.49 -11.85 -6.61
CA ARG A 71 -22.28 -11.04 -6.78
C ARG A 71 -21.07 -11.69 -6.13
N GLY A 72 -21.22 -12.24 -4.92
CA GLY A 72 -20.16 -12.94 -4.20
C GLY A 72 -19.66 -14.17 -4.95
N LEU A 73 -20.59 -14.99 -5.47
CA LEU A 73 -20.26 -16.16 -6.29
C LEU A 73 -19.53 -15.75 -7.57
N HIS A 74 -20.04 -14.76 -8.30
CA HIS A 74 -19.38 -14.23 -9.50
C HIS A 74 -17.95 -13.76 -9.19
N LEU A 75 -17.75 -13.13 -8.04
CA LEU A 75 -16.46 -12.69 -7.54
C LEU A 75 -15.65 -13.79 -6.83
N CYS A 76 -15.98 -15.07 -6.95
CA CYS A 76 -15.23 -16.16 -6.29
C CYS A 76 -15.07 -16.01 -4.77
N ARG A 77 -15.99 -15.33 -4.07
CA ARG A 77 -15.83 -15.06 -2.63
C ARG A 77 -15.88 -16.38 -1.83
N PRO A 78 -14.90 -16.64 -0.95
CA PRO A 78 -14.92 -17.84 -0.12
C PRO A 78 -15.97 -17.72 0.98
N VAL A 79 -16.75 -18.78 1.20
CA VAL A 79 -17.70 -18.87 2.32
C VAL A 79 -17.04 -19.69 3.43
N THR A 80 -16.90 -19.08 4.61
CA THR A 80 -16.28 -19.71 5.79
C THR A 80 -17.32 -19.90 6.89
N VAL A 81 -17.00 -20.71 7.90
CA VAL A 81 -17.84 -20.87 9.10
C VAL A 81 -18.18 -19.52 9.74
N GLN A 82 -17.24 -18.58 9.80
CA GLN A 82 -17.50 -17.24 10.35
C GLN A 82 -18.54 -16.47 9.53
N HIS A 83 -18.49 -16.56 8.20
CA HIS A 83 -19.50 -15.94 7.34
C HIS A 83 -20.89 -16.52 7.59
N VAL A 84 -20.98 -17.86 7.71
CA VAL A 84 -22.24 -18.55 7.99
C VAL A 84 -22.78 -18.16 9.37
N VAL A 85 -21.95 -18.16 10.41
CA VAL A 85 -22.36 -17.77 11.76
C VAL A 85 -22.88 -16.35 11.79
N VAL A 86 -22.17 -15.38 11.20
CA VAL A 86 -22.65 -13.99 11.15
C VAL A 86 -23.94 -13.87 10.34
N ALA A 87 -24.06 -14.55 9.20
CA ALA A 87 -25.29 -14.55 8.41
C ALA A 87 -26.49 -15.14 9.19
N VAL A 88 -26.29 -16.22 9.94
CA VAL A 88 -27.32 -16.82 10.80
C VAL A 88 -27.71 -15.86 11.93
N LEU A 89 -26.76 -15.18 12.56
CA LEU A 89 -27.06 -14.14 13.56
C LEU A 89 -27.85 -12.99 12.96
N MET A 90 -27.51 -12.53 11.74
CA MET A 90 -28.27 -11.49 11.04
C MET A 90 -29.71 -11.94 10.74
N LEU A 91 -29.91 -13.19 10.34
CA LEU A 91 -31.25 -13.77 10.16
C LEU A 91 -32.04 -13.82 11.47
N GLY A 92 -31.38 -14.18 12.58
CA GLY A 92 -31.97 -14.14 13.92
C GLY A 92 -32.42 -12.73 14.32
N CYS A 93 -31.54 -11.73 14.14
CA CYS A 93 -31.87 -10.33 14.38
C CYS A 93 -33.02 -9.84 13.49
N ALA A 94 -33.04 -10.23 12.22
CA ALA A 94 -34.14 -9.91 11.31
C ALA A 94 -35.47 -10.49 11.81
N ASN A 95 -35.48 -11.75 12.23
CA ASN A 95 -36.68 -12.43 12.76
C ASN A 95 -37.21 -11.73 14.02
N VAL A 96 -36.34 -11.42 14.98
CA VAL A 96 -36.72 -10.71 16.21
C VAL A 96 -37.26 -9.31 15.87
N ALA A 97 -36.60 -8.57 14.98
CA ALA A 97 -37.04 -7.23 14.58
C ALA A 97 -38.43 -7.24 13.90
N TYR A 98 -38.70 -8.21 13.02
CA TYR A 98 -40.03 -8.36 12.42
C TYR A 98 -41.10 -8.73 13.45
N ARG A 99 -40.78 -9.60 14.42
CA ARG A 99 -41.71 -9.96 15.51
C ARG A 99 -41.97 -8.81 16.48
N ALA A 100 -41.01 -7.92 16.66
CA ALA A 100 -41.14 -6.71 17.47
C ALA A 100 -41.72 -5.52 16.68
N GLU A 101 -42.34 -5.76 15.52
CA GLU A 101 -42.96 -4.74 14.66
C GLU A 101 -42.00 -3.65 14.13
N HIS A 102 -40.69 -3.88 14.21
CA HIS A 102 -39.65 -3.01 13.64
C HIS A 102 -39.32 -3.42 12.20
N ALA A 103 -40.29 -3.26 11.29
CA ALA A 103 -40.20 -3.72 9.91
C ALA A 103 -38.97 -3.17 9.14
N ALA A 104 -38.61 -1.91 9.37
CA ALA A 104 -37.43 -1.29 8.72
C ALA A 104 -36.11 -1.96 9.16
N ALA A 105 -35.96 -2.25 10.47
CA ALA A 105 -34.78 -2.94 10.97
C ALA A 105 -34.73 -4.40 10.48
N GLY A 106 -35.87 -5.10 10.49
CA GLY A 106 -35.99 -6.44 9.94
C GLY A 106 -35.57 -6.52 8.47
N PHE A 107 -36.02 -5.55 7.67
CA PHE A 107 -35.64 -5.42 6.26
C PHE A 107 -34.12 -5.28 6.08
N VAL A 108 -33.48 -4.37 6.83
CA VAL A 108 -32.04 -4.12 6.74
C VAL A 108 -31.23 -5.35 7.11
N PHE A 109 -31.56 -6.02 8.22
CA PHE A 109 -30.86 -7.24 8.65
C PHE A 109 -31.02 -8.38 7.63
N LEU A 110 -32.22 -8.57 7.10
CA LEU A 110 -32.50 -9.60 6.09
C LEU A 110 -31.74 -9.33 4.78
N ALA A 111 -31.78 -8.10 4.27
CA ALA A 111 -31.05 -7.69 3.07
C ALA A 111 -29.52 -7.81 3.25
N ALA A 112 -29.00 -7.44 4.43
CA ALA A 112 -27.58 -7.50 4.74
C ALA A 112 -27.04 -8.93 4.92
N THR A 113 -27.91 -9.93 5.13
CA THR A 113 -27.49 -11.33 5.36
C THR A 113 -26.63 -11.86 4.21
N GLY A 114 -27.07 -11.69 2.97
CA GLY A 114 -26.32 -12.14 1.79
C GLY A 114 -24.99 -11.41 1.60
N TYR A 115 -24.94 -10.13 1.99
CA TYR A 115 -23.70 -9.35 2.01
C TYR A 115 -22.72 -9.90 3.04
N MET A 116 -23.18 -10.18 4.27
CA MET A 116 -22.34 -10.74 5.34
C MET A 116 -21.80 -12.13 4.98
N LEU A 117 -22.62 -12.96 4.32
CA LEU A 117 -22.20 -14.27 3.84
C LEU A 117 -21.08 -14.21 2.79
N MET A 118 -21.06 -13.14 2.00
CA MET A 118 -20.13 -12.92 0.87
C MET A 118 -19.06 -11.87 1.14
N LEU A 119 -18.85 -11.51 2.41
CA LEU A 119 -17.84 -10.53 2.78
C LEU A 119 -16.44 -10.94 2.28
N PRO A 120 -15.65 -9.98 1.76
CA PRO A 120 -14.31 -10.26 1.30
C PRO A 120 -13.40 -10.63 2.48
N ARG A 121 -12.59 -11.70 2.31
CA ARG A 121 -11.51 -11.99 3.25
C ARG A 121 -10.31 -11.08 3.03
N GLY A 122 -9.74 -10.63 4.15
CA GLY A 122 -8.43 -9.99 4.18
C GLY A 122 -7.29 -10.99 4.02
N SER A 123 -6.14 -10.52 3.52
CA SER A 123 -4.86 -11.20 3.62
C SER A 123 -4.27 -10.98 5.01
N ARG A 124 -3.37 -11.88 5.41
CA ARG A 124 -2.67 -11.80 6.70
C ARG A 124 -1.22 -11.37 6.48
N PRO A 125 -0.62 -10.56 7.38
CA PRO A 125 0.78 -10.19 7.27
C PRO A 125 1.64 -11.45 7.32
N GLN A 126 2.78 -11.44 6.65
CA GLN A 126 3.73 -12.56 6.60
C GLN A 126 5.11 -12.12 7.10
N PRO A 127 5.27 -11.76 8.38
CA PRO A 127 6.57 -11.34 8.93
C PRO A 127 7.63 -12.43 8.80
N GLU A 128 7.24 -13.71 8.77
CA GLU A 128 8.13 -14.85 8.54
C GLU A 128 8.82 -14.82 7.16
N ALA A 129 8.25 -14.13 6.18
CA ALA A 129 8.81 -14.02 4.84
C ALA A 129 9.90 -12.94 4.73
N ARG A 130 10.12 -12.13 5.77
CA ARG A 130 10.97 -10.93 5.75
C ARG A 130 12.38 -11.18 5.22
N LEU A 131 13.07 -12.22 5.69
CA LEU A 131 14.44 -12.51 5.24
C LEU A 131 14.51 -12.87 3.75
N ARG A 132 13.52 -13.60 3.26
CA ARG A 132 13.42 -13.96 1.84
C ARG A 132 13.10 -12.74 0.97
N VAL A 133 12.25 -11.85 1.48
CA VAL A 133 11.95 -10.57 0.82
C VAL A 133 13.18 -9.68 0.80
N ALA A 134 13.95 -9.62 1.89
CA ALA A 134 15.21 -8.88 1.95
C ALA A 134 16.24 -9.35 0.93
N ASP A 135 16.38 -10.66 0.71
CA ASP A 135 17.23 -11.19 -0.37
C ASP A 135 16.78 -10.70 -1.75
N LEU A 136 15.47 -10.73 -2.02
CA LEU A 136 14.91 -10.23 -3.28
C LEU A 136 15.13 -8.73 -3.45
N VAL A 137 14.90 -7.94 -2.40
CA VAL A 137 15.15 -6.48 -2.38
C VAL A 137 16.62 -6.18 -2.63
N CYS A 138 17.52 -6.91 -1.99
CA CYS A 138 18.97 -6.80 -2.20
C CYS A 138 19.34 -7.05 -3.67
N ARG A 139 18.60 -7.90 -4.39
CA ARG A 139 18.86 -8.23 -5.80
C ARG A 139 18.08 -7.37 -6.79
N THR A 140 17.12 -6.56 -6.34
CA THR A 140 16.37 -5.65 -7.21
C THR A 140 17.26 -4.47 -7.57
N GLU A 141 17.45 -4.24 -8.86
CA GLU A 141 18.26 -3.15 -9.41
C GLU A 141 17.37 -2.19 -10.21
N GLY A 142 17.66 -0.89 -10.14
CA GLY A 142 16.93 0.13 -10.88
C GLY A 142 15.56 0.47 -10.30
N ASP A 143 15.34 0.20 -9.02
CA ASP A 143 14.17 0.65 -8.28
C ASP A 143 14.52 0.81 -6.79
N PRO A 144 15.01 2.00 -6.37
CA PRO A 144 15.35 2.25 -4.97
C PRO A 144 14.17 1.98 -4.03
N LEU A 145 12.93 2.14 -4.51
CA LEU A 145 11.73 1.94 -3.70
C LEU A 145 11.48 0.47 -3.33
N ALA A 146 12.23 -0.48 -3.91
CA ALA A 146 12.16 -1.89 -3.56
C ALA A 146 12.33 -2.13 -2.05
N ALA A 147 13.12 -1.29 -1.35
CA ALA A 147 13.30 -1.36 0.10
C ALA A 147 11.96 -1.36 0.88
N PHE A 148 10.96 -0.62 0.40
CA PHE A 148 9.65 -0.53 1.05
C PHE A 148 8.87 -1.84 1.02
N ALA A 149 9.27 -2.82 0.20
CA ALA A 149 8.68 -4.17 0.25
C ALA A 149 8.85 -4.84 1.61
N LEU A 150 9.79 -4.41 2.47
CA LEU A 150 10.06 -4.99 3.78
C LEU A 150 9.00 -4.69 4.86
N HIS A 151 8.08 -3.76 4.61
CA HIS A 151 7.06 -3.36 5.60
C HIS A 151 6.26 -4.55 6.14
N SER A 152 6.17 -4.71 7.47
CA SER A 152 5.68 -5.96 8.09
C SER A 152 4.20 -6.25 7.83
N ALA A 153 3.38 -5.21 7.59
CA ALA A 153 1.96 -5.38 7.26
C ALA A 153 1.71 -6.04 5.90
N LYS A 154 2.73 -6.22 5.04
CA LYS A 154 2.56 -6.82 3.71
C LYS A 154 2.37 -8.34 3.80
N SER A 155 1.59 -8.84 2.86
CA SER A 155 1.57 -10.22 2.42
C SER A 155 2.40 -10.32 1.15
N TYR A 156 2.96 -11.50 0.85
CA TYR A 156 3.80 -11.68 -0.31
C TYR A 156 3.27 -12.78 -1.22
N PHE A 157 3.34 -12.54 -2.51
CA PHE A 157 3.14 -13.58 -3.52
C PHE A 157 4.46 -13.84 -4.23
N PHE A 158 4.98 -15.05 -4.10
CA PHE A 158 6.23 -15.46 -4.72
C PHE A 158 5.94 -16.22 -6.01
N GLY A 159 6.65 -15.88 -7.09
CA GLY A 159 6.52 -16.60 -8.35
C GLY A 159 7.00 -18.04 -8.23
N ALA A 160 6.60 -18.90 -9.16
CA ALA A 160 6.92 -20.33 -9.15
C ALA A 160 8.42 -20.65 -9.05
N ASN A 161 9.27 -19.84 -9.68
CA ASN A 161 10.74 -19.99 -9.63
C ASN A 161 11.40 -19.27 -8.45
N THR A 162 10.60 -18.63 -7.59
CA THR A 162 11.05 -17.86 -6.41
C THR A 162 12.00 -16.70 -6.69
N ALA A 163 12.24 -16.36 -7.96
CA ALA A 163 13.17 -15.32 -8.38
C ALA A 163 12.60 -13.91 -8.27
N ALA A 164 11.28 -13.78 -8.09
CA ALA A 164 10.61 -12.51 -7.90
C ALA A 164 9.38 -12.65 -6.98
N ALA A 165 8.96 -11.54 -6.38
CA ALA A 165 7.79 -11.48 -5.52
C ALA A 165 7.04 -10.14 -5.64
N LEU A 166 5.76 -10.17 -5.25
CA LEU A 166 4.91 -8.99 -5.11
C LEU A 166 4.55 -8.79 -3.64
N GLY A 167 4.77 -7.58 -3.12
CA GLY A 167 4.21 -7.14 -1.84
C GLY A 167 2.79 -6.63 -2.04
N TYR A 168 1.83 -7.17 -1.29
CA TYR A 168 0.44 -6.76 -1.39
C TYR A 168 -0.28 -6.81 -0.04
N ARG A 169 -1.46 -6.18 0.02
CA ARG A 169 -2.37 -6.28 1.16
C ARG A 169 -3.80 -6.21 0.67
N THR A 170 -4.72 -6.96 1.29
CA THR A 170 -6.12 -6.90 0.87
C THR A 170 -7.03 -6.16 1.85
N ARG A 171 -7.89 -5.30 1.30
CA ARG A 171 -8.95 -4.55 2.00
C ARG A 171 -10.16 -4.42 1.10
N PHE A 172 -11.36 -4.57 1.67
CA PHE A 172 -12.64 -4.44 0.94
C PHE A 172 -12.72 -5.30 -0.34
N GLY A 173 -12.01 -6.43 -0.35
CA GLY A 173 -11.97 -7.32 -1.51
C GLY A 173 -11.09 -6.85 -2.67
N ILE A 174 -10.26 -5.84 -2.43
CA ILE A 174 -9.21 -5.36 -3.32
C ILE A 174 -7.86 -5.85 -2.78
N ALA A 175 -7.07 -6.50 -3.63
CA ALA A 175 -5.65 -6.77 -3.39
C ALA A 175 -4.84 -5.59 -3.91
N VAL A 176 -4.36 -4.75 -2.99
CA VAL A 176 -3.52 -3.61 -3.30
C VAL A 176 -2.07 -4.08 -3.33
N VAL A 177 -1.48 -4.08 -4.51
CA VAL A 177 -0.05 -4.28 -4.73
C VAL A 177 0.68 -2.98 -4.44
N ALA A 178 1.75 -3.04 -3.67
CA ALA A 178 2.56 -1.88 -3.30
C ALA A 178 3.84 -1.85 -4.13
N GLY A 179 3.96 -0.85 -5.00
CA GLY A 179 5.10 -0.64 -5.88
C GLY A 179 5.25 -1.71 -6.97
N ASP A 180 6.46 -1.80 -7.48
CA ASP A 180 6.87 -2.76 -8.49
C ASP A 180 7.21 -4.13 -7.88
N PRO A 181 7.22 -5.21 -8.69
CA PRO A 181 7.75 -6.48 -8.23
C PRO A 181 9.23 -6.38 -7.85
N ILE A 182 9.64 -7.17 -6.85
CA ILE A 182 11.02 -7.27 -6.40
C ILE A 182 11.69 -8.55 -6.93
N GLY A 183 13.00 -8.52 -7.15
CA GLY A 183 13.79 -9.62 -7.68
C GLY A 183 14.09 -9.49 -9.18
N ALA A 184 14.16 -10.63 -9.87
CA ALA A 184 14.60 -10.68 -11.27
C ALA A 184 13.52 -10.20 -12.25
N ARG A 185 13.77 -9.08 -12.95
CA ARG A 185 12.86 -8.47 -13.94
C ARG A 185 12.29 -9.45 -14.99
N PRO A 186 13.07 -10.39 -15.56
CA PRO A 186 12.52 -11.35 -16.53
C PRO A 186 11.40 -12.25 -16.00
N ALA A 187 11.26 -12.39 -14.67
CA ALA A 187 10.20 -13.18 -14.04
C ALA A 187 8.89 -12.39 -13.85
N PHE A 188 8.89 -11.07 -14.00
CA PHE A 188 7.74 -10.21 -13.67
C PHE A 188 6.48 -10.50 -14.51
N PRO A 189 6.56 -10.75 -15.84
CA PRO A 189 5.37 -11.05 -16.64
C PRO A 189 4.62 -12.30 -16.15
N ALA A 190 5.36 -13.38 -15.86
CA ALA A 190 4.80 -14.62 -15.34
C ALA A 190 4.21 -14.41 -13.93
N LEU A 191 4.94 -13.72 -13.06
CA LEU A 191 4.51 -13.38 -11.70
C LEU A 191 3.19 -12.60 -11.67
N ILE A 192 3.04 -11.58 -12.51
CA ILE A 192 1.82 -10.78 -12.62
C ILE A 192 0.64 -11.64 -13.10
N THR A 193 0.88 -12.52 -14.06
CA THR A 193 -0.14 -13.46 -14.57
C THR A 193 -0.61 -14.42 -13.46
N GLU A 194 0.34 -15.03 -12.75
CA GLU A 194 0.09 -15.97 -11.66
C GLU A 194 -0.64 -15.29 -10.49
N PHE A 195 -0.18 -14.10 -10.07
CA PHE A 195 -0.81 -13.32 -9.01
C PHE A 195 -2.23 -12.88 -9.38
N SER A 196 -2.45 -12.47 -10.63
CA SER A 196 -3.78 -12.09 -11.13
C SER A 196 -4.78 -13.24 -11.00
N ARG A 197 -4.37 -14.46 -11.39
CA ARG A 197 -5.20 -15.66 -11.22
C ARG A 197 -5.44 -15.97 -9.74
N PHE A 198 -4.38 -15.94 -8.94
CA PHE A 198 -4.48 -16.16 -7.49
C PHE A 198 -5.44 -15.16 -6.83
N ALA A 199 -5.34 -13.87 -7.16
CA ALA A 199 -6.24 -12.84 -6.66
C ALA A 199 -7.69 -13.12 -7.08
N ALA A 200 -7.92 -13.49 -8.35
CA ALA A 200 -9.24 -13.88 -8.82
C ALA A 200 -9.81 -15.11 -8.09
N ASP A 201 -9.00 -16.12 -7.80
CA ASP A 201 -9.40 -17.33 -7.08
C ASP A 201 -9.74 -17.06 -5.60
N GLN A 202 -9.08 -16.07 -4.99
CA GLN A 202 -9.42 -15.57 -3.65
C GLN A 202 -10.61 -14.59 -3.66
N GLY A 203 -11.14 -14.31 -4.85
CA GLY A 203 -12.20 -13.36 -5.11
C GLY A 203 -11.79 -11.90 -5.00
N TRP A 204 -10.50 -11.62 -4.94
CA TRP A 204 -9.96 -10.28 -4.92
C TRP A 204 -9.93 -9.66 -6.31
N ARG A 205 -9.97 -8.34 -6.30
CA ARG A 205 -9.77 -7.48 -7.46
C ARG A 205 -8.44 -6.75 -7.26
N VAL A 206 -7.62 -6.64 -8.29
CA VAL A 206 -6.29 -6.04 -8.15
C VAL A 206 -6.37 -4.52 -8.33
N ALA A 207 -5.63 -3.81 -7.47
CA ALA A 207 -5.21 -2.43 -7.68
C ALA A 207 -3.70 -2.36 -7.41
N VAL A 208 -3.00 -1.44 -8.07
CA VAL A 208 -1.55 -1.25 -7.88
C VAL A 208 -1.30 0.18 -7.47
N LEU A 209 -0.48 0.39 -6.45
CA LEU A 209 -0.11 1.71 -5.92
C LEU A 209 1.37 1.94 -6.15
N GLY A 210 1.73 2.97 -6.91
CA GLY A 210 3.13 3.36 -7.10
C GLY A 210 3.88 2.58 -8.17
N ALA A 211 3.19 2.08 -9.20
CA ALA A 211 3.84 1.35 -10.29
C ALA A 211 4.71 2.28 -11.16
N SER A 212 5.89 1.82 -11.58
CA SER A 212 6.70 2.49 -12.62
C SER A 212 6.06 2.38 -14.01
N PRO A 213 6.50 3.19 -15.00
CA PRO A 213 5.98 3.13 -16.36
C PRO A 213 6.13 1.74 -16.99
N GLU A 214 7.27 1.06 -16.80
CA GLU A 214 7.51 -0.29 -17.33
C GLU A 214 6.50 -1.30 -16.74
N VAL A 215 6.29 -1.24 -15.42
CA VAL A 215 5.40 -2.17 -14.73
C VAL A 215 3.92 -1.90 -15.06
N VAL A 216 3.53 -0.66 -15.36
CA VAL A 216 2.19 -0.33 -15.88
C VAL A 216 1.89 -1.15 -17.14
N GLU A 217 2.82 -1.18 -18.09
CA GLU A 217 2.65 -1.94 -19.33
C GLU A 217 2.52 -3.43 -19.06
N LEU A 218 3.32 -3.97 -18.14
CA LEU A 218 3.25 -5.38 -17.74
C LEU A 218 1.89 -5.73 -17.15
N TRP A 219 1.35 -4.90 -16.25
CA TRP A 219 0.01 -5.10 -15.69
C TRP A 219 -1.07 -5.05 -16.76
N GLN A 220 -1.02 -4.08 -17.67
CA GLN A 220 -2.01 -3.96 -18.74
C GLN A 220 -2.00 -5.15 -19.70
N ARG A 221 -0.82 -5.72 -19.99
CA ARG A 221 -0.66 -6.88 -20.89
C ARG A 221 -0.97 -8.22 -20.21
N HIS A 222 -0.49 -8.42 -18.99
CA HIS A 222 -0.44 -9.75 -18.35
C HIS A 222 -1.51 -10.00 -17.30
N ALA A 223 -2.26 -8.97 -16.86
CA ALA A 223 -3.32 -9.15 -15.87
C ALA A 223 -4.61 -9.71 -16.52
N GLY A 224 -4.61 -11.01 -16.84
CA GLY A 224 -5.64 -11.70 -17.62
C GLY A 224 -7.08 -11.39 -17.20
N ASP A 225 -7.45 -11.73 -15.97
CA ASP A 225 -8.83 -11.52 -15.43
C ASP A 225 -9.07 -10.10 -14.88
N HIS A 226 -8.09 -9.22 -15.03
CA HIS A 226 -8.12 -7.84 -14.55
C HIS A 226 -7.90 -6.81 -15.66
N ARG A 227 -8.13 -7.21 -16.93
CA ARG A 227 -8.13 -6.27 -18.07
C ARG A 227 -8.95 -5.02 -17.75
N GLY A 228 -8.43 -3.87 -18.15
CA GLY A 228 -9.04 -2.56 -17.89
C GLY A 228 -8.49 -1.81 -16.67
N LEU A 229 -7.35 -2.25 -16.10
CA LEU A 229 -6.54 -1.41 -15.22
C LEU A 229 -6.12 -0.15 -15.97
N ARG A 230 -6.59 1.00 -15.51
CA ARG A 230 -6.21 2.31 -16.04
C ARG A 230 -5.14 2.90 -15.14
N ALA A 231 -4.06 3.36 -15.75
CA ALA A 231 -3.01 4.09 -15.07
C ALA A 231 -3.47 5.52 -14.81
N VAL A 232 -3.38 5.95 -13.56
CA VAL A 232 -3.59 7.33 -13.13
C VAL A 232 -2.27 7.81 -12.55
N PRO A 233 -1.62 8.83 -13.15
CA PRO A 233 -0.38 9.36 -12.60
C PRO A 233 -0.68 9.95 -11.22
N ILE A 234 0.13 9.59 -10.24
CA ILE A 234 -0.02 10.10 -8.86
C ILE A 234 1.10 11.07 -8.49
N GLY A 235 2.20 11.07 -9.23
CA GLY A 235 3.39 11.87 -8.92
C GLY A 235 4.65 11.28 -9.50
N ARG A 236 5.80 11.77 -9.04
CA ARG A 236 7.14 11.37 -9.49
C ARG A 236 8.02 10.96 -8.34
N ASP A 237 8.91 10.02 -8.60
CA ASP A 237 10.02 9.72 -7.71
C ASP A 237 11.04 10.88 -7.75
N VAL A 238 11.80 11.05 -6.68
CA VAL A 238 12.87 12.06 -6.58
C VAL A 238 14.15 11.34 -6.25
N VAL A 239 14.93 11.05 -7.29
CA VAL A 239 16.11 10.19 -7.23
C VAL A 239 17.34 10.99 -7.62
N ILE A 240 18.25 11.16 -6.66
CA ILE A 240 19.55 11.76 -6.91
C ILE A 240 20.47 10.68 -7.50
N GLU A 241 20.91 10.90 -8.74
CA GLU A 241 22.03 10.17 -9.34
C GLU A 241 23.34 10.75 -8.78
N VAL A 242 24.07 9.95 -8.00
CA VAL A 242 25.19 10.42 -7.15
C VAL A 242 26.31 11.02 -7.99
N ASP A 243 26.68 10.38 -9.09
CA ASP A 243 27.78 10.84 -9.97
C ASP A 243 27.48 12.19 -10.61
N GLY A 244 26.21 12.41 -11.00
CA GLY A 244 25.76 13.63 -11.68
C GLY A 244 25.37 14.77 -10.75
N PHE A 245 25.25 14.53 -9.43
CA PHE A 245 24.73 15.53 -8.50
C PHE A 245 25.79 16.54 -8.10
N ALA A 246 25.73 17.74 -8.67
CA ALA A 246 26.55 18.86 -8.23
C ALA A 246 25.68 20.08 -7.93
N MET A 247 25.89 20.72 -6.78
CA MET A 247 25.15 21.92 -6.38
C MET A 247 25.61 23.18 -7.13
N VAL A 248 25.75 23.12 -8.46
CA VAL A 248 26.28 24.20 -9.32
C VAL A 248 25.13 24.99 -9.94
N GLY A 249 25.30 26.30 -10.15
CA GLY A 249 24.29 27.13 -10.83
C GLY A 249 23.30 27.81 -9.90
N ARG A 250 22.38 28.59 -10.48
CA ARG A 250 21.45 29.47 -9.73
C ARG A 250 20.32 28.69 -9.05
N GLU A 251 19.89 27.58 -9.63
CA GLU A 251 18.76 26.78 -9.16
C GLU A 251 19.02 26.09 -7.81
N PHE A 252 20.28 25.74 -7.53
CA PHE A 252 20.73 25.17 -6.26
C PHE A 252 21.05 26.21 -5.17
N ARG A 253 20.79 27.51 -5.41
CA ARG A 253 21.09 28.59 -4.43
C ARG A 253 20.46 28.30 -3.07
N ASN A 254 19.19 27.89 -3.05
CA ASN A 254 18.46 27.62 -1.81
C ASN A 254 19.05 26.41 -1.07
N LEU A 255 19.48 25.39 -1.81
CA LEU A 255 20.11 24.19 -1.24
C LEU A 255 21.46 24.54 -0.63
N ARG A 256 22.33 25.25 -1.37
CA ARG A 256 23.62 25.73 -0.85
C ARG A 256 23.45 26.61 0.38
N GLN A 257 22.47 27.51 0.39
CA GLN A 257 22.17 28.34 1.57
C GLN A 257 21.69 27.51 2.76
N ALA A 258 20.95 26.43 2.57
CA ALA A 258 20.55 25.52 3.65
C ALA A 258 21.77 24.80 4.25
N VAL A 259 22.66 24.28 3.41
CA VAL A 259 23.90 23.61 3.83
C VAL A 259 24.86 24.60 4.53
N SER A 260 25.08 25.80 3.96
CA SER A 260 25.96 26.79 4.58
C SER A 260 25.42 27.29 5.92
N ARG A 261 24.10 27.48 6.07
CA ARG A 261 23.51 27.90 7.35
C ARG A 261 23.71 26.87 8.45
N THR A 262 23.51 25.59 8.14
CA THR A 262 23.71 24.51 9.13
C THR A 262 25.19 24.32 9.45
N ALA A 263 26.08 24.45 8.46
CA ALA A 263 27.53 24.48 8.70
C ALA A 263 27.95 25.61 9.64
N ASN A 264 27.45 26.83 9.40
CA ASN A 264 27.74 28.00 10.25
C ASN A 264 27.13 27.88 11.65
N ALA A 265 26.03 27.12 11.78
CA ALA A 265 25.45 26.75 13.06
C ALA A 265 26.20 25.60 13.76
N GLY A 266 27.34 25.15 13.22
CA GLY A 266 28.20 24.12 13.79
C GLY A 266 27.62 22.71 13.75
N VAL A 267 26.66 22.44 12.86
CA VAL A 267 26.06 21.11 12.71
C VAL A 267 27.07 20.14 12.10
N THR A 268 27.21 18.96 12.74
CA THR A 268 27.99 17.82 12.23
C THR A 268 27.08 16.65 11.92
N THR A 269 27.53 15.74 11.06
CA THR A 269 26.78 14.54 10.66
C THR A 269 27.61 13.28 10.82
N GLU A 270 26.95 12.17 11.13
CA GLU A 270 27.53 10.84 11.28
C GLU A 270 26.62 9.82 10.62
N ILE A 271 27.18 8.87 9.86
CA ILE A 271 26.42 7.84 9.12
C ILE A 271 26.78 6.47 9.67
N LEU A 272 25.77 5.71 10.07
CA LEU A 272 25.90 4.44 10.77
C LEU A 272 24.93 3.41 10.17
N PRO A 273 25.31 2.12 10.08
CA PRO A 273 24.32 1.06 9.94
C PRO A 273 23.34 1.09 11.12
N GLU A 274 22.05 0.91 10.88
CA GLU A 274 21.05 0.88 11.96
C GLU A 274 21.36 -0.23 13.00
N SER A 275 21.87 -1.37 12.53
CA SER A 275 22.27 -2.49 13.37
C SER A 275 23.46 -2.18 14.29
N ALA A 276 24.23 -1.14 13.99
CA ALA A 276 25.37 -0.69 14.78
C ALA A 276 25.02 0.45 15.75
N LEU A 277 23.77 0.91 15.80
CA LEU A 277 23.36 2.01 16.68
C LEU A 277 23.49 1.62 18.16
N PRO A 278 24.29 2.36 18.96
CA PRO A 278 24.35 2.16 20.40
C PRO A 278 22.98 2.40 21.05
N ALA A 279 22.64 1.62 22.08
CA ALA A 279 21.36 1.75 22.78
C ALA A 279 21.08 3.18 23.31
N PRO A 280 22.06 3.93 23.87
CA PRO A 280 21.83 5.32 24.29
C PRO A 280 21.48 6.25 23.13
N LEU A 281 22.20 6.14 22.00
CA LEU A 281 21.93 6.93 20.81
C LEU A 281 20.54 6.61 20.26
N ARG A 282 20.19 5.32 20.16
CA ARG A 282 18.87 4.87 19.74
C ARG A 282 17.75 5.47 20.60
N ALA A 283 17.93 5.54 21.92
CA ALA A 283 16.97 6.16 22.82
C ALA A 283 16.81 7.66 22.53
N GLU A 284 17.93 8.38 22.36
CA GLU A 284 17.93 9.80 21.99
C GLU A 284 17.19 10.07 20.67
N LEU A 285 17.38 9.22 19.65
CA LEU A 285 16.66 9.31 18.38
C LEU A 285 15.14 9.09 18.55
N LEU A 286 14.74 8.11 19.36
CA LEU A 286 13.33 7.81 19.63
C LEU A 286 12.64 8.93 20.44
N ASP A 287 13.36 9.59 21.36
CA ASP A 287 12.86 10.75 22.09
C ASP A 287 12.49 11.90 21.15
N ILE A 288 13.28 12.14 20.10
CA ILE A 288 12.94 13.13 19.07
C ILE A 288 11.61 12.77 18.40
N VAL A 289 11.37 11.50 18.08
CA VAL A 289 10.12 11.04 17.48
C VAL A 289 8.93 11.27 18.43
N ASP A 290 9.10 10.93 19.71
CA ASP A 290 8.05 11.04 20.72
C ASP A 290 7.65 12.52 20.98
N GLN A 291 8.57 13.48 20.85
CA GLN A 291 8.28 14.94 20.96
C GLN A 291 7.26 15.46 19.93
N TRP A 292 7.13 14.79 18.78
CA TRP A 292 6.17 15.19 17.75
C TRP A 292 4.75 14.67 18.02
N GLY A 293 4.56 13.80 19.03
CA GLY A 293 3.25 13.23 19.36
C GLY A 293 2.63 12.38 18.23
N ALA A 294 3.38 12.16 17.16
CA ALA A 294 3.01 11.32 16.02
C ALA A 294 3.34 9.87 16.39
N GLY A 295 2.50 9.27 17.25
CA GLY A 295 2.72 7.96 17.86
C GLY A 295 3.41 6.98 16.92
N ARG A 296 4.69 6.66 17.24
CA ARG A 296 5.61 5.72 16.56
C ARG A 296 5.13 5.29 15.17
N GLN A 297 5.43 6.05 14.11
CA GLN A 297 5.29 5.70 12.68
C GLN A 297 4.32 4.53 12.39
N ASN A 298 3.01 4.74 12.58
CA ASN A 298 1.99 3.70 12.40
C ASN A 298 1.20 3.85 11.08
N ARG A 299 1.58 4.82 10.23
CA ARG A 299 0.93 5.12 8.95
C ARG A 299 1.87 4.80 7.80
N GLY A 300 1.31 4.70 6.60
CA GLY A 300 2.04 4.33 5.40
C GLY A 300 1.94 2.83 5.13
N PHE A 301 1.90 2.50 3.85
CA PHE A 301 1.87 1.12 3.38
C PHE A 301 2.80 0.93 2.20
N SER A 302 2.81 1.84 1.23
CA SER A 302 3.61 1.67 0.02
C SER A 302 5.01 2.30 0.09
N MET A 303 5.22 3.37 0.86
CA MET A 303 6.43 4.21 0.78
C MET A 303 6.96 4.67 2.14
N ILE A 304 6.59 3.97 3.21
CA ILE A 304 7.13 4.15 4.56
C ILE A 304 7.37 2.75 5.11
N LEU A 305 8.44 2.55 5.86
CA LEU A 305 8.70 1.35 6.65
C LEU A 305 8.20 1.52 8.09
N ASP A 306 7.75 0.40 8.65
CA ASP A 306 7.48 0.29 10.07
C ASP A 306 8.77 -0.05 10.85
N HIS A 307 8.63 -0.36 12.14
CA HIS A 307 9.75 -0.86 12.95
C HIS A 307 10.95 0.11 12.95
N LEU A 308 10.67 1.35 13.34
CA LEU A 308 11.65 2.43 13.36
C LEU A 308 12.77 2.14 14.38
N LEU A 309 14.00 2.07 13.89
CA LEU A 309 15.24 1.91 14.67
C LEU A 309 15.27 0.66 15.55
N ASP A 310 14.51 -0.40 15.27
CA ASP A 310 14.54 -1.63 16.09
C ASP A 310 15.45 -2.73 15.54
N GLY A 311 16.16 -2.46 14.43
CA GLY A 311 17.11 -3.39 13.81
C GLY A 311 16.46 -4.59 13.13
N ARG A 312 15.12 -4.64 13.04
CA ARG A 312 14.39 -5.74 12.38
C ARG A 312 14.55 -5.69 10.86
N HIS A 313 14.67 -4.50 10.27
CA HIS A 313 14.88 -4.35 8.84
C HIS A 313 16.37 -4.49 8.50
N PRO A 314 16.76 -5.46 7.67
CA PRO A 314 18.15 -5.59 7.23
C PRO A 314 18.48 -4.48 6.22
N GLY A 315 19.76 -4.12 6.13
CA GLY A 315 20.24 -3.17 5.13
C GLY A 315 19.71 -1.75 5.33
N MET A 316 19.74 -1.25 6.57
CA MET A 316 19.32 0.11 6.89
C MET A 316 20.53 0.98 7.27
N LEU A 317 20.57 2.21 6.75
CA LEU A 317 21.50 3.26 7.16
C LEU A 317 20.77 4.36 7.93
N VAL A 318 21.46 4.97 8.87
CA VAL A 318 20.99 6.13 9.61
C VAL A 318 22.05 7.21 9.53
N ILE A 319 21.65 8.38 9.06
CA ILE A 319 22.45 9.60 9.21
C ILE A 319 21.90 10.39 10.40
N VAL A 320 22.79 10.78 11.30
CA VAL A 320 22.48 11.53 12.52
C VAL A 320 23.16 12.88 12.43
N ALA A 321 22.43 13.96 12.69
CA ALA A 321 22.98 15.31 12.77
C ALA A 321 23.03 15.78 14.23
N ARG A 322 24.17 16.34 14.62
CA ARG A 322 24.41 16.89 15.97
C ARG A 322 24.60 18.40 15.92
N ASP A 323 24.13 19.10 16.94
CA ASP A 323 24.41 20.52 17.14
C ASP A 323 25.81 20.75 17.76
N THR A 324 26.17 22.02 17.99
CA THR A 324 27.47 22.43 18.58
C THR A 324 27.71 21.85 19.97
N ASP A 325 26.64 21.53 20.70
CA ASP A 325 26.71 20.97 22.05
C ASP A 325 26.80 19.43 22.02
N GLY A 326 26.88 18.83 20.82
CA GLY A 326 26.95 17.39 20.60
C GLY A 326 25.62 16.66 20.73
N ARG A 327 24.51 17.39 20.97
CA ARG A 327 23.16 16.81 21.10
C ARG A 327 22.60 16.50 19.73
N VAL A 328 21.81 15.44 19.61
CA VAL A 328 21.16 15.13 18.33
C VAL A 328 20.12 16.21 18.00
N ALA A 329 20.31 16.83 16.83
CA ALA A 329 19.38 17.80 16.24
C ALA A 329 18.35 17.11 15.34
N GLY A 330 18.70 15.96 14.75
CA GLY A 330 17.81 15.15 13.91
C GLY A 330 18.51 13.94 13.32
N PHE A 331 17.74 13.10 12.63
CA PHE A 331 18.25 11.95 11.91
C PHE A 331 17.38 11.62 10.69
N GLN A 332 17.96 10.91 9.73
CA GLN A 332 17.24 10.30 8.61
C GLN A 332 17.59 8.82 8.51
N ARG A 333 16.60 8.00 8.17
CA ARG A 333 16.75 6.56 8.00
C ARG A 333 16.56 6.19 6.53
N TYR A 334 17.42 5.31 6.02
CA TYR A 334 17.43 4.88 4.62
C TYR A 334 17.42 3.37 4.50
N GLY A 335 16.59 2.84 3.62
CA GLY A 335 16.61 1.43 3.22
C GLY A 335 17.48 1.20 1.99
N MET A 336 18.20 0.09 1.96
CA MET A 336 19.06 -0.31 0.84
C MET A 336 18.37 -1.28 -0.13
N SER A 337 18.64 -1.13 -1.41
CA SER A 337 18.38 -2.12 -2.48
C SER A 337 19.62 -2.28 -3.36
N ALA A 338 19.53 -3.09 -4.42
CA ALA A 338 20.60 -3.24 -5.42
C ALA A 338 21.99 -3.56 -4.82
N ARG A 339 22.03 -4.46 -3.83
CA ARG A 339 23.24 -4.90 -3.12
C ARG A 339 23.96 -3.74 -2.41
N GLY A 340 23.19 -2.74 -1.97
CA GLY A 340 23.69 -1.58 -1.25
C GLY A 340 24.07 -0.40 -2.14
N THR A 341 23.85 -0.47 -3.46
CA THR A 341 24.16 0.65 -4.36
C THR A 341 23.03 1.66 -4.52
N GLU A 342 21.81 1.33 -4.07
CA GLU A 342 20.65 2.22 -4.12
C GLU A 342 20.08 2.43 -2.70
N LEU A 343 19.81 3.69 -2.34
CA LEU A 343 19.21 4.08 -1.07
C LEU A 343 17.83 4.71 -1.27
N SER A 344 16.92 4.49 -0.32
CA SER A 344 15.63 5.18 -0.25
C SER A 344 15.39 5.76 1.13
N LEU A 345 15.09 7.06 1.21
CA LEU A 345 14.73 7.73 2.45
C LEU A 345 13.40 7.17 2.98
N ASP A 346 13.46 6.54 4.14
CA ASP A 346 12.29 6.04 4.88
C ASP A 346 11.64 7.19 5.65
N VAL A 347 12.38 7.78 6.59
CA VAL A 347 11.86 8.86 7.44
C VAL A 347 12.93 9.91 7.76
N PRO A 348 12.58 11.20 7.68
CA PRO A 348 13.31 12.29 8.30
C PRO A 348 12.66 12.70 9.64
N TRP A 349 13.47 12.82 10.69
CA TRP A 349 13.03 13.34 11.99
C TRP A 349 14.01 14.40 12.49
N ARG A 350 13.50 15.47 13.09
CA ARG A 350 14.33 16.52 13.68
C ARG A 350 13.66 17.15 14.89
N ARG A 351 14.47 17.71 15.78
CA ARG A 351 13.99 18.51 16.91
C ARG A 351 13.24 19.74 16.42
N LYS A 352 12.28 20.24 17.21
CA LYS A 352 11.43 21.37 16.81
C LYS A 352 12.22 22.67 16.63
N ASP A 353 13.25 22.84 17.45
CA ASP A 353 14.23 23.93 17.48
C ASP A 353 15.45 23.68 16.57
N ALA A 354 15.48 22.58 15.81
CA ALA A 354 16.58 22.29 14.89
C ALA A 354 16.78 23.41 13.85
N PRO A 355 18.03 23.73 13.48
CA PRO A 355 18.31 24.78 12.52
C PRO A 355 17.69 24.49 11.16
N ASN A 356 17.19 25.54 10.50
CA ASN A 356 16.61 25.42 9.17
C ASN A 356 17.69 25.01 8.15
N GLY A 357 17.42 23.95 7.39
CA GLY A 357 18.36 23.35 6.46
C GLY A 357 18.93 22.00 6.91
N LEU A 358 18.53 21.51 8.09
CA LEU A 358 19.06 20.25 8.65
C LEU A 358 18.82 19.05 7.75
N ASP A 359 17.60 18.91 7.22
CA ASP A 359 17.24 17.80 6.34
C ASP A 359 18.02 17.85 5.02
N GLU A 360 18.15 19.05 4.45
CA GLU A 360 18.97 19.29 3.26
C GLU A 360 20.45 18.95 3.49
N ARG A 361 20.98 19.31 4.66
CA ARG A 361 22.37 19.04 5.03
C ARG A 361 22.63 17.54 5.14
N MET A 362 21.77 16.81 5.84
CA MET A 362 21.90 15.35 5.97
C MET A 362 21.84 14.67 4.60
N ILE A 363 20.93 15.06 3.71
CA ILE A 363 20.86 14.49 2.36
C ILE A 363 22.15 14.77 1.58
N VAL A 364 22.66 16.01 1.60
CA VAL A 364 23.90 16.37 0.89
C VAL A 364 25.10 15.59 1.43
N ASP A 365 25.25 15.52 2.75
CA ASP A 365 26.35 14.76 3.38
C ASP A 365 26.24 13.26 3.08
N LEU A 366 25.02 12.72 3.00
CA LEU A 366 24.79 11.34 2.56
C LEU A 366 25.20 11.13 1.10
N VAL A 367 24.96 12.09 0.20
CA VAL A 367 25.42 12.02 -1.19
C VAL A 367 26.95 12.05 -1.27
N GLU A 368 27.62 12.86 -0.45
CA GLU A 368 29.09 12.85 -0.38
C GLU A 368 29.64 11.52 0.15
N TYR A 369 29.00 10.94 1.17
CA TYR A 369 29.32 9.59 1.63
C TYR A 369 29.10 8.55 0.52
N ALA A 370 27.98 8.64 -0.22
CA ALA A 370 27.63 7.73 -1.30
C ALA A 370 28.70 7.70 -2.40
N ARG A 371 29.28 8.86 -2.76
CA ARG A 371 30.38 8.97 -3.74
C ARG A 371 31.59 8.11 -3.39
N THR A 372 31.87 7.94 -2.10
CA THR A 372 33.05 7.18 -1.62
C THR A 372 32.78 5.71 -1.32
N THR A 373 31.50 5.29 -1.34
CA THR A 373 31.07 3.96 -0.87
C THR A 373 30.38 3.13 -1.96
N GLY A 374 30.36 3.61 -3.20
CA GLY A 374 29.82 2.89 -4.35
C GLY A 374 28.30 2.90 -4.45
N ILE A 375 27.64 3.79 -3.70
CA ILE A 375 26.21 4.06 -3.85
C ILE A 375 26.02 4.98 -5.06
N THR A 376 25.15 4.58 -5.97
CA THR A 376 24.90 5.28 -7.24
C THR A 376 23.62 6.12 -7.20
N ARG A 377 22.63 5.74 -6.38
CA ARG A 377 21.33 6.44 -6.31
C ARG A 377 20.82 6.63 -4.89
N VAL A 378 20.21 7.79 -4.67
CA VAL A 378 19.50 8.12 -3.43
C VAL A 378 18.10 8.64 -3.76
N SER A 379 17.07 7.83 -3.53
CA SER A 379 15.66 8.26 -3.57
C SER A 379 15.30 8.99 -2.28
N LEU A 380 14.70 10.17 -2.41
CA LEU A 380 14.37 11.05 -1.28
C LEU A 380 12.93 10.94 -0.82
N ALA A 381 12.00 10.72 -1.75
CA ALA A 381 10.59 10.46 -1.50
C ALA A 381 9.82 10.60 -2.81
N PHE A 382 8.55 10.25 -2.73
CA PHE A 382 7.57 10.51 -3.74
C PHE A 382 7.05 11.96 -3.69
N ALA A 383 7.25 12.70 -4.77
CA ALA A 383 6.63 13.99 -5.01
C ALA A 383 5.24 13.76 -5.63
N ALA A 384 4.18 13.93 -4.85
CA ALA A 384 2.82 13.80 -5.36
C ALA A 384 2.48 14.94 -6.34
N PHE A 385 1.92 14.59 -7.49
CA PHE A 385 1.40 15.49 -8.52
C PHE A 385 2.24 16.76 -8.81
N PRO A 386 3.54 16.65 -9.11
CA PRO A 386 4.40 17.82 -9.30
C PRO A 386 3.90 18.73 -10.43
N GLU A 387 3.26 18.19 -11.45
CA GLU A 387 2.67 18.93 -12.57
C GLU A 387 1.50 19.83 -12.11
N LEU A 388 0.66 19.34 -11.18
CA LEU A 388 -0.45 20.14 -10.60
C LEU A 388 0.07 21.32 -9.77
N PHE A 389 1.23 21.15 -9.12
CA PHE A 389 1.86 22.20 -8.30
C PHE A 389 2.78 23.14 -9.09
N ALA A 390 3.36 22.68 -10.20
CA ALA A 390 4.22 23.47 -11.06
C ALA A 390 3.45 24.43 -11.96
N ASP A 391 2.27 24.03 -12.44
CA ASP A 391 1.47 24.82 -13.37
C ASP A 391 0.64 25.90 -12.65
N LYS A 392 0.85 27.17 -13.05
CA LYS A 392 0.12 28.33 -12.53
C LYS A 392 -1.13 28.66 -13.33
N ASN A 393 -1.29 28.12 -14.54
CA ASN A 393 -2.41 28.39 -15.45
C ASN A 393 -3.29 27.14 -15.63
N ARG A 394 -3.96 26.73 -14.54
CA ARG A 394 -4.72 25.47 -14.51
C ARG A 394 -6.00 25.54 -15.35
N THR A 395 -6.31 24.45 -16.05
CA THR A 395 -7.64 24.25 -16.67
C THR A 395 -8.71 24.03 -15.60
N ARG A 396 -10.00 24.20 -15.94
CA ARG A 396 -11.12 23.96 -14.99
C ARG A 396 -11.10 22.56 -14.36
N VAL A 397 -10.66 21.55 -15.12
CA VAL A 397 -10.47 20.17 -14.61
C VAL A 397 -9.25 20.10 -13.69
N GLY A 398 -8.14 20.75 -14.04
CA GLY A 398 -6.96 20.84 -13.18
C GLY A 398 -7.24 21.52 -11.84
N GLU A 399 -8.12 22.52 -11.82
CA GLU A 399 -8.51 23.20 -10.57
C GLU A 399 -9.44 22.37 -9.69
N LEU A 400 -10.37 21.60 -10.28
CA LEU A 400 -11.18 20.64 -9.53
C LEU A 400 -10.30 19.55 -8.91
N THR A 401 -9.37 18.97 -9.69
CA THR A 401 -8.42 17.97 -9.19
C THR A 401 -7.54 18.55 -8.09
N TYR A 402 -7.07 19.79 -8.24
CA TYR A 402 -6.30 20.50 -7.21
C TYR A 402 -7.07 20.61 -5.88
N ARG A 403 -8.36 20.96 -5.92
CA ARG A 403 -9.23 21.02 -4.73
C ARG A 403 -9.45 19.65 -4.09
N VAL A 404 -9.60 18.59 -4.90
CA VAL A 404 -9.74 17.20 -4.41
C VAL A 404 -8.44 16.70 -3.77
N VAL A 405 -7.29 17.04 -4.32
CA VAL A 405 -5.98 16.69 -3.75
C VAL A 405 -5.75 17.43 -2.43
N HIS A 406 -6.13 18.71 -2.34
CA HIS A 406 -6.03 19.50 -1.10
C HIS A 406 -6.94 19.01 0.02
N LEU A 407 -8.06 18.33 -0.28
CA LEU A 407 -8.85 17.64 0.74
C LEU A 407 -8.04 16.53 1.45
N GLY A 408 -6.94 16.06 0.85
CA GLY A 408 -5.98 15.13 1.44
C GLY A 408 -4.81 15.77 2.19
N ASP A 409 -4.67 17.11 2.19
CA ASP A 409 -3.60 17.83 2.91
C ASP A 409 -3.55 17.58 4.44
N PRO A 410 -4.69 17.34 5.12
CA PRO A 410 -4.67 16.90 6.52
C PRO A 410 -3.96 15.55 6.74
N LEU A 411 -3.79 14.74 5.68
CA LEU A 411 -3.18 13.42 5.73
C LEU A 411 -1.69 13.46 5.36
N ILE A 412 -1.31 14.20 4.31
CA ILE A 412 0.09 14.50 3.94
C ILE A 412 0.17 15.96 3.49
N ARG A 413 1.17 16.73 3.97
CA ARG A 413 1.44 18.10 3.49
C ARG A 413 2.12 18.09 2.11
N LEU A 414 1.37 17.74 1.07
CA LEU A 414 1.87 17.44 -0.28
C LEU A 414 2.66 18.61 -0.89
N GLU A 415 2.15 19.84 -0.75
CA GLU A 415 2.81 21.01 -1.33
C GLU A 415 4.15 21.34 -0.65
N SER A 416 4.21 21.25 0.68
CA SER A 416 5.46 21.47 1.42
C SER A 416 6.50 20.41 1.09
N LEU A 417 6.07 19.15 0.94
CA LEU A 417 6.94 18.04 0.54
C LEU A 417 7.48 18.26 -0.88
N TYR A 418 6.61 18.60 -1.84
CA TYR A 418 7.04 18.92 -3.21
C TYR A 418 8.06 20.07 -3.25
N ARG A 419 7.81 21.17 -2.53
CA ARG A 419 8.75 22.31 -2.47
C ARG A 419 10.09 21.94 -1.85
N PHE A 420 10.10 21.03 -0.88
CA PHE A 420 11.34 20.50 -0.29
C PHE A 420 12.11 19.66 -1.31
N LEU A 421 11.45 18.68 -1.92
CA LEU A 421 12.08 17.76 -2.88
C LEU A 421 12.59 18.48 -4.14
N ARG A 422 11.89 19.51 -4.61
CA ARG A 422 12.31 20.31 -5.78
C ARG A 422 13.67 21.01 -5.58
N LYS A 423 14.15 21.20 -4.35
CA LYS A 423 15.46 21.83 -4.09
C LYS A 423 16.63 21.01 -4.63
N PHE A 424 16.44 19.71 -4.82
CA PHE A 424 17.47 18.77 -5.28
C PHE A 424 17.49 18.64 -6.81
N HIS A 425 16.49 19.17 -7.53
CA HIS A 425 16.39 19.12 -9.00
C HIS A 425 16.57 17.71 -9.59
N ALA A 426 16.03 16.72 -8.88
CA ALA A 426 16.25 15.30 -9.14
C ALA A 426 14.93 14.55 -9.41
N LEU A 427 13.99 15.19 -10.12
CA LEU A 427 12.73 14.54 -10.51
C LEU A 427 13.02 13.41 -11.50
N ALA A 428 12.57 12.21 -11.16
CA ALA A 428 12.75 11.01 -11.97
C ALA A 428 11.40 10.59 -12.59
N ASP A 429 11.21 9.27 -12.73
CA ASP A 429 10.06 8.67 -13.39
C ASP A 429 8.74 8.93 -12.66
N GLU A 430 7.66 8.92 -13.46
CA GLU A 430 6.29 8.96 -12.96
C GLU A 430 5.92 7.65 -12.27
N ARG A 431 5.14 7.74 -11.19
CA ARG A 431 4.50 6.60 -10.57
C ARG A 431 3.00 6.67 -10.77
N PHE A 432 2.40 5.50 -10.94
CA PHE A 432 1.00 5.35 -11.30
C PHE A 432 0.24 4.54 -10.26
N VAL A 433 -1.03 4.90 -10.09
CA VAL A 433 -2.04 4.01 -9.51
C VAL A 433 -2.77 3.32 -10.64
N LEU A 434 -2.85 2.00 -10.59
CA LEU A 434 -3.64 1.22 -11.53
C LEU A 434 -4.93 0.77 -10.86
N ILE A 435 -6.05 1.23 -11.39
CA ILE A 435 -7.39 0.90 -10.89
C ILE A 435 -8.37 0.64 -12.03
N ARG A 436 -9.40 -0.13 -11.74
CA ARG A 436 -10.54 -0.31 -12.63
C ARG A 436 -11.65 0.66 -12.24
N PHE A 437 -12.20 1.37 -13.23
CA PHE A 437 -13.22 2.38 -12.98
C PHE A 437 -14.47 1.81 -12.26
N ARG A 438 -14.86 0.56 -12.59
CA ARG A 438 -15.98 -0.16 -11.94
C ARG A 438 -15.75 -0.45 -10.45
N GLU A 439 -14.51 -0.36 -10.00
CA GLU A 439 -14.06 -0.69 -8.65
C GLU A 439 -13.44 0.55 -7.97
N LEU A 440 -13.65 1.74 -8.53
CA LEU A 440 -13.04 2.98 -8.07
C LEU A 440 -13.29 3.21 -6.57
N VAL A 441 -14.53 3.09 -6.11
CA VAL A 441 -14.90 3.30 -4.70
C VAL A 441 -14.19 2.30 -3.77
N PRO A 442 -14.35 0.97 -3.91
CA PRO A 442 -13.67 0.04 -3.02
C PRO A 442 -12.14 0.10 -3.14
N ALA A 443 -11.59 0.38 -4.33
CA ALA A 443 -10.15 0.56 -4.51
C ALA A 443 -9.63 1.81 -3.81
N ALA A 444 -10.30 2.96 -3.99
CA ALA A 444 -9.95 4.20 -3.28
C ALA A 444 -10.07 4.03 -1.76
N SER A 445 -11.14 3.40 -1.27
CA SER A 445 -11.29 3.11 0.16
C SER A 445 -10.17 2.20 0.67
N ALA A 446 -9.79 1.17 -0.10
CA ALA A 446 -8.69 0.27 0.26
C ALA A 446 -7.34 1.01 0.31
N LEU A 447 -7.02 1.81 -0.72
CA LEU A 447 -5.81 2.60 -0.81
C LEU A 447 -5.71 3.61 0.35
N LEU A 448 -6.77 4.38 0.59
CA LEU A 448 -6.82 5.36 1.68
C LEU A 448 -6.70 4.69 3.05
N THR A 449 -7.34 3.54 3.24
CA THR A 449 -7.26 2.79 4.51
C THR A 449 -5.87 2.25 4.75
N LEU A 450 -5.20 1.73 3.72
CA LEU A 450 -3.86 1.18 3.87
C LEU A 450 -2.81 2.27 4.09
N GLU A 451 -2.89 3.38 3.36
CA GLU A 451 -1.85 4.41 3.42
C GLU A 451 -1.99 5.31 4.66
N PHE A 452 -3.22 5.64 5.08
CA PHE A 452 -3.45 6.70 6.06
C PHE A 452 -3.95 6.26 7.44
N PHE A 453 -4.56 5.08 7.56
CA PHE A 453 -5.06 4.63 8.85
C PHE A 453 -3.94 3.98 9.67
N PRO A 454 -3.88 4.24 10.98
CA PRO A 454 -2.90 3.60 11.85
C PRO A 454 -3.03 2.07 11.79
N HIS A 455 -1.92 1.39 11.50
CA HIS A 455 -1.84 -0.05 11.64
C HIS A 455 -1.97 -0.41 13.14
N ARG A 456 -2.78 -1.43 13.48
CA ARG A 456 -2.85 -1.93 14.86
C ARG A 456 -1.45 -2.40 15.26
N LYS A 457 -0.95 -1.92 16.41
CA LYS A 457 0.33 -2.33 17.01
C LYS A 457 0.47 -3.86 16.95
N GLN A 458 1.35 -4.35 16.10
CA GLN A 458 1.83 -5.73 16.15
C GLN A 458 3.18 -5.66 16.84
N TYR A 459 3.18 -6.06 18.11
CA TYR A 459 4.32 -6.06 19.02
C TYR A 459 5.45 -6.98 18.52
#